data_AF-A0AA95K205-F1
#
_entry.id   AF-A0AA95K205-F1
#
_cell.length_a   1.000
_cell.length_b   1.000
_cell.length_c   1.000
_cell.angle_alpha   90.00
_cell.angle_beta   90.00
_cell.angle_gamma   90.00
#
_symmetry.space_group_name_H-M   'P 1'
#
loop_
_entity.id
_entity.type
_entity.pdbx_description
1 polymer ?
#
loop_
_entity_poly.entity_id
_entity_poly.type
_entity_poly.pdbx_seq_one_letter_code
_entity_poly.pdbx_strand_id
1 'polypeptide(L)'
;MTRSLTESTTESTTNISCQVHDEPDEPDPALQVLTHFNQVTHSNYREGRTTLGYIRGRLAEDYVASDLILVTDYLVAKWSKDPRMRDYLRPKTLFSPENCSEYFDKAKKWQEAGRPACVDGRWLKPGEVAVSVDTVARDEAFRRLICSSSKPKNRLEEIAAQLAGKSGIRRMTEVSAHAAWRGIWAKAAEQVAKEATCA
;
A
#
# COMPACT_ATOMS: atom_id res chain seq x y z
N MET A 1 10.10 37.91 -72.32
CA MET A 1 10.41 37.56 -70.92
C MET A 1 10.22 38.81 -70.08
N THR A 2 9.35 38.72 -69.09
CA THR A 2 8.58 39.84 -68.51
C THR A 2 9.33 40.52 -67.37
N ARG A 3 9.13 41.84 -67.24
CA ARG A 3 9.75 42.76 -66.27
C ARG A 3 9.37 42.43 -64.82
N SER A 4 10.34 42.45 -63.90
CA SER A 4 10.13 42.32 -62.46
C SER A 4 9.51 43.59 -61.87
N LEU A 5 8.51 43.41 -61.00
CA LEU A 5 7.72 44.45 -60.33
C LEU A 5 8.11 44.59 -58.85
N THR A 6 7.92 45.81 -58.38
CA THR A 6 8.25 46.53 -57.13
C THR A 6 7.81 45.94 -55.77
N GLU A 7 8.52 46.41 -54.73
CA GLU A 7 8.26 46.37 -53.28
C GLU A 7 6.84 46.77 -52.84
N SER A 8 6.39 46.26 -51.68
CA SER A 8 5.47 46.99 -50.79
C SER A 8 5.49 46.44 -49.35
N THR A 9 5.14 47.31 -48.41
CA THR A 9 5.60 47.42 -47.02
C THR A 9 4.39 47.51 -46.06
N THR A 10 4.52 46.90 -44.87
CA THR A 10 3.92 47.19 -43.54
C THR A 10 2.42 46.97 -43.21
N GLU A 11 2.26 46.32 -42.04
CA GLU A 11 1.21 46.18 -41.00
C GLU A 11 -0.16 46.87 -41.08
N SER A 12 -1.20 46.19 -40.58
CA SER A 12 -2.31 46.78 -39.80
C SER A 12 -3.13 45.76 -39.00
N THR A 13 -3.28 46.08 -37.71
CA THR A 13 -3.98 45.44 -36.59
C THR A 13 -5.50 45.36 -36.77
N THR A 14 -6.16 44.27 -36.34
CA THR A 14 -7.54 44.32 -35.80
C THR A 14 -7.78 43.14 -34.85
N ASN A 15 -8.20 43.48 -33.63
CA ASN A 15 -8.53 42.59 -32.52
C ASN A 15 -9.75 41.70 -32.83
N ILE A 16 -9.64 40.39 -32.58
CA ILE A 16 -10.81 39.52 -32.35
C ILE A 16 -10.57 38.82 -31.02
N SER A 17 -11.21 39.37 -29.99
CA SER A 17 -11.41 38.77 -28.68
C SER A 17 -12.35 37.57 -28.84
N CYS A 18 -11.86 36.38 -28.49
CA CYS A 18 -12.71 35.24 -28.19
C CYS A 18 -12.41 34.83 -26.75
N GLN A 19 -13.38 35.05 -25.89
CA GLN A 19 -13.41 34.60 -24.50
C GLN A 19 -13.16 33.09 -24.45
N VAL A 20 -12.05 32.67 -23.84
CA VAL A 20 -11.82 31.26 -23.52
C VAL A 20 -12.28 31.09 -22.08
N HIS A 21 -13.31 30.29 -21.91
CA HIS A 21 -13.88 29.90 -20.63
C HIS A 21 -12.79 29.36 -19.70
N ASP A 22 -12.63 29.96 -18.51
CA ASP A 22 -11.91 29.36 -17.38
C ASP A 22 -12.73 28.15 -16.89
N GLU A 23 -12.63 27.00 -17.58
CA GLU A 23 -12.90 25.73 -16.92
C GLU A 23 -11.76 25.47 -15.92
N PRO A 24 -12.05 25.04 -14.68
CA PRO A 24 -11.00 24.62 -13.78
C PRO A 24 -10.22 23.48 -14.45
N ASP A 25 -8.91 23.66 -14.65
CA ASP A 25 -8.03 22.64 -15.19
C ASP A 25 -8.19 21.35 -14.38
N GLU A 26 -8.90 20.37 -14.94
CA GLU A 26 -8.93 19.01 -14.41
C GLU A 26 -7.47 18.53 -14.30
N PRO A 27 -7.04 18.05 -13.12
CA PRO A 27 -5.64 17.72 -12.88
C PRO A 27 -5.19 16.62 -13.85
N ASP A 28 -4.03 16.80 -14.50
CA ASP A 28 -3.47 15.82 -15.46
C ASP A 28 -3.53 14.40 -14.83
N PRO A 29 -4.32 13.47 -15.42
CA PRO A 29 -4.50 12.13 -14.86
C PRO A 29 -3.17 11.40 -14.65
N ALA A 30 -2.16 11.65 -15.48
CA ALA A 30 -0.84 11.06 -15.32
C ALA A 30 -0.09 11.62 -14.10
N LEU A 31 -0.24 12.92 -13.81
CA LEU A 31 0.32 13.55 -12.62
C LEU A 31 -0.39 13.08 -11.35
N GLN A 32 -1.70 12.88 -11.40
CA GLN A 32 -2.46 12.30 -10.30
C GLN A 32 -1.90 10.92 -9.91
N VAL A 33 -1.70 10.04 -10.90
CA VAL A 33 -1.12 8.70 -10.68
C VAL A 33 0.31 8.79 -10.15
N LEU A 34 1.16 9.65 -10.73
CA LEU A 34 2.55 9.80 -10.27
C LEU A 34 2.64 10.35 -8.84
N THR A 35 1.78 11.31 -8.50
CA THR A 35 1.71 11.91 -7.16
C THR A 35 1.32 10.87 -6.13
N HIS A 36 0.24 10.12 -6.39
CA HIS A 36 -0.19 9.01 -5.55
C HIS A 36 0.92 7.97 -5.39
N PHE A 37 1.52 7.55 -6.51
CA PHE A 37 2.60 6.57 -6.51
C PHE A 37 3.76 6.99 -5.60
N ASN A 38 4.24 8.23 -5.72
CA ASN A 38 5.33 8.73 -4.88
C ASN A 38 4.93 8.75 -3.40
N GLN A 39 3.70 9.18 -3.10
CA GLN A 39 3.17 9.24 -1.75
C GLN A 39 3.14 7.86 -1.09
N VAL A 40 2.58 6.84 -1.74
CA VAL A 40 2.39 5.51 -1.14
C VAL A 40 3.64 4.63 -1.17
N THR A 41 4.57 4.88 -2.10
CA THR A 41 5.85 4.15 -2.15
C THR A 41 6.99 4.85 -1.42
N HIS A 42 6.75 6.05 -0.89
CA HIS A 42 7.79 6.93 -0.34
C HIS A 42 8.95 7.19 -1.32
N SER A 43 8.61 7.30 -2.61
CA SER A 43 9.54 7.58 -3.70
C SER A 43 9.47 9.04 -4.12
N ASN A 44 10.42 9.46 -4.96
CA ASN A 44 10.53 10.83 -5.48
C ASN A 44 10.74 10.85 -7.00
N TYR A 45 9.95 10.07 -7.76
CA TYR A 45 10.00 10.08 -9.21
C TYR A 45 9.51 11.42 -9.75
N ARG A 46 10.33 12.06 -10.58
CA ARG A 46 9.99 13.34 -11.23
C ARG A 46 9.10 13.12 -12.45
N GLU A 47 8.47 14.20 -12.90
CA GLU A 47 7.66 14.33 -14.13
C GLU A 47 8.51 14.24 -15.42
N GLY A 48 9.40 13.25 -15.48
CA GLY A 48 10.24 13.01 -16.63
C GLY A 48 9.49 12.26 -17.74
N ARG A 49 9.92 12.49 -18.99
CA ARG A 49 9.36 11.84 -20.20
C ARG A 49 9.24 10.32 -20.05
N THR A 50 10.25 9.66 -19.49
CA THR A 50 10.25 8.20 -19.34
C THR A 50 9.26 7.72 -18.28
N THR A 51 9.23 8.35 -17.10
CA THR A 51 8.32 7.99 -15.99
C THR A 51 6.87 8.18 -16.40
N LEU A 52 6.54 9.38 -16.89
CA LEU A 52 5.19 9.70 -17.36
C LEU A 52 4.83 8.92 -18.62
N GLY A 53 5.82 8.54 -19.43
CA GLY A 53 5.62 7.70 -20.62
C GLY A 53 5.00 6.34 -20.27
N TYR A 54 5.43 5.70 -19.17
CA TYR A 54 4.80 4.45 -18.72
C TYR A 54 3.33 4.67 -18.33
N ILE A 55 3.04 5.72 -17.56
CA ILE A 55 1.69 6.03 -17.08
C ILE A 55 0.77 6.44 -18.24
N ARG A 56 1.17 7.44 -19.02
CA ARG A 56 0.42 7.94 -20.19
C ARG A 56 0.23 6.84 -21.24
N GLY A 57 1.20 5.95 -21.39
CA GLY A 57 1.08 4.80 -22.27
C GLY A 57 0.01 3.80 -21.85
N ARG A 58 -0.39 3.75 -20.57
CA ARG A 58 -1.56 2.97 -20.12
C ARG A 58 -2.85 3.77 -20.27
N LEU A 59 -2.81 5.08 -19.98
CA LEU A 59 -3.97 5.97 -20.14
C LEU A 59 -4.43 6.13 -21.60
N ALA A 60 -3.52 5.97 -22.57
CA ALA A 60 -3.83 6.01 -24.00
C ALA A 60 -4.39 4.69 -24.56
N GLU A 61 -4.40 3.63 -23.74
CA GLU A 61 -5.12 2.39 -24.05
C GLU A 61 -6.56 2.54 -23.51
N ASP A 62 -6.94 1.74 -22.51
CA ASP A 62 -8.28 1.74 -21.93
C ASP A 62 -8.27 1.89 -20.40
N TYR A 63 -7.16 2.32 -19.80
CA TYR A 63 -7.05 2.52 -18.35
C TYR A 63 -7.36 3.96 -17.98
N VAL A 64 -8.02 4.15 -16.84
CA VAL A 64 -8.17 5.46 -16.19
C VAL A 64 -7.20 5.61 -15.02
N ALA A 65 -7.00 6.84 -14.53
CA ALA A 65 -6.10 7.09 -13.41
C ALA A 65 -6.42 6.24 -12.16
N SER A 66 -7.70 6.02 -11.87
CA SER A 66 -8.13 5.17 -10.74
C SER A 66 -7.68 3.72 -10.89
N ASP A 67 -7.55 3.19 -12.11
CA ASP A 67 -7.09 1.83 -12.36
C ASP A 67 -5.59 1.69 -12.02
N LEU A 68 -4.79 2.67 -12.43
CA LEU A 68 -3.35 2.69 -12.17
C LEU A 68 -3.05 2.95 -10.69
N ILE A 69 -3.86 3.79 -10.03
CA ILE A 69 -3.85 3.97 -8.58
C ILE A 69 -4.18 2.65 -7.88
N LEU A 70 -5.21 1.92 -8.33
CA LEU A 70 -5.59 0.63 -7.78
C LEU A 70 -4.47 -0.42 -7.92
N VAL A 71 -3.80 -0.49 -9.08
CA VAL A 71 -2.61 -1.34 -9.29
C VAL A 71 -1.51 -1.00 -8.28
N THR A 72 -1.26 0.29 -8.07
CA THR A 72 -0.24 0.78 -7.15
C THR A 72 -0.56 0.36 -5.72
N ASP A 73 -1.79 0.62 -5.26
CA ASP A 73 -2.26 0.26 -3.92
C ASP A 73 -2.10 -1.24 -3.64
N TYR A 74 -2.53 -2.08 -4.59
CA TYR A 74 -2.44 -3.52 -4.49
C TYR A 74 -0.98 -3.99 -4.35
N LEU A 75 -0.06 -3.47 -5.16
CA LEU A 75 1.33 -3.89 -5.13
C LEU A 75 2.10 -3.32 -3.93
N VAL A 76 1.76 -2.12 -3.48
CA VAL A 76 2.26 -1.59 -2.21
C VAL A 76 1.81 -2.47 -1.06
N ALA A 77 0.53 -2.84 -1.01
CA ALA A 77 0.02 -3.77 0.00
C ALA A 77 0.74 -5.11 -0.04
N LYS A 78 1.11 -5.59 -1.24
CA LYS A 78 1.77 -6.89 -1.42
C LYS A 78 3.26 -6.88 -1.11
N TRP A 79 3.99 -5.85 -1.53
CA TRP A 79 5.46 -5.87 -1.64
C TRP A 79 6.18 -4.88 -0.73
N SER A 80 5.51 -3.84 -0.22
CA SER A 80 6.20 -2.79 0.57
C SER A 80 6.95 -3.34 1.79
N LYS A 81 6.41 -4.38 2.44
CA LYS A 81 6.99 -5.04 3.62
C LYS A 81 7.92 -6.21 3.27
N ASP A 82 7.99 -6.62 2.01
CA ASP A 82 8.88 -7.68 1.56
C ASP A 82 10.23 -7.07 1.14
N PRO A 83 11.33 -7.38 1.86
CA PRO A 83 12.66 -6.81 1.58
C PRO A 83 13.17 -7.11 0.18
N ARG A 84 12.73 -8.22 -0.43
CA ARG A 84 13.17 -8.64 -1.78
C ARG A 84 12.34 -8.00 -2.87
N MET A 85 11.06 -7.75 -2.60
CA MET A 85 10.11 -7.28 -3.61
C MET A 85 9.93 -5.76 -3.61
N ARG A 86 10.16 -5.08 -2.49
CA ARG A 86 9.93 -3.61 -2.38
C ARG A 86 10.70 -2.80 -3.41
N ASP A 87 11.90 -3.24 -3.79
CA ASP A 87 12.74 -2.55 -4.78
C ASP A 87 12.16 -2.61 -6.19
N TYR A 88 11.14 -3.44 -6.44
CA TYR A 88 10.44 -3.53 -7.72
C TYR A 88 9.25 -2.59 -7.83
N LEU A 89 8.89 -1.85 -6.77
CA LEU A 89 7.88 -0.79 -6.79
C LEU A 89 8.39 0.42 -7.58
N ARG A 90 8.35 0.32 -8.92
CA ARG A 90 8.78 1.35 -9.87
C ARG A 90 7.72 1.54 -10.97
N PRO A 91 7.54 2.74 -11.52
CA PRO A 91 6.61 2.97 -12.62
C PRO A 91 6.86 2.05 -13.83
N LYS A 92 8.15 1.80 -14.16
CA LYS A 92 8.52 0.84 -15.21
C LYS A 92 8.00 -0.57 -14.95
N THR A 93 8.10 -1.07 -13.72
CA THR A 93 7.67 -2.43 -13.39
C THR A 93 6.15 -2.53 -13.39
N LEU A 94 5.49 -1.53 -12.81
CA LEU A 94 4.05 -1.54 -12.58
C LEU A 94 3.23 -1.27 -13.83
N PHE A 95 3.72 -0.35 -14.66
CA PHE A 95 3.00 0.19 -15.81
C PHE A 95 3.67 -0.15 -17.15
N SER A 96 4.50 -1.20 -17.20
CA SER A 96 4.89 -1.76 -18.51
C SER A 96 3.68 -2.42 -19.18
N PRO A 97 3.65 -2.50 -20.51
CA PRO A 97 2.55 -3.15 -21.22
C PRO A 97 2.34 -4.60 -20.82
N GLU A 98 3.41 -5.35 -20.55
CA GLU A 98 3.33 -6.77 -20.19
C GLU A 98 2.75 -6.97 -18.79
N ASN A 99 3.06 -6.09 -17.85
CA ASN A 99 2.76 -6.28 -16.43
C ASN A 99 1.43 -5.64 -16.00
N CYS A 100 1.07 -4.50 -16.60
CA CYS A 100 -0.03 -3.67 -16.11
C CYS A 100 -1.37 -4.40 -16.10
N SER A 101 -1.69 -5.12 -17.19
CA SER A 101 -2.95 -5.87 -17.31
C SER A 101 -3.06 -6.97 -16.25
N GLU A 102 -1.98 -7.75 -16.05
CA GLU A 102 -1.95 -8.81 -15.06
C GLU A 102 -2.12 -8.27 -13.63
N TYR A 103 -1.46 -7.15 -13.31
CA TYR A 103 -1.61 -6.53 -12.01
C TYR A 103 -2.98 -5.91 -11.80
N PHE A 104 -3.57 -5.31 -12.85
CA PHE A 104 -4.89 -4.73 -12.76
C PHE A 104 -5.96 -5.77 -12.46
N ASP A 105 -5.92 -6.92 -13.12
CA ASP A 105 -6.86 -8.02 -12.85
C ASP A 105 -6.71 -8.57 -11.42
N LYS A 106 -5.48 -8.65 -10.92
CA LYS A 106 -5.22 -9.04 -9.52
C LYS A 106 -5.71 -7.97 -8.54
N ALA A 107 -5.51 -6.69 -8.87
CA ALA A 107 -5.90 -5.57 -8.02
C ALA A 107 -7.43 -5.44 -7.92
N LYS A 108 -8.17 -5.68 -9.02
CA LYS A 108 -9.65 -5.76 -9.00
C LYS A 108 -10.14 -6.86 -8.06
N LYS A 109 -9.61 -8.08 -8.16
CA LYS A 109 -9.95 -9.18 -7.24
C LYS A 109 -9.61 -8.86 -5.78
N TRP A 110 -8.48 -8.20 -5.55
CA TRP A 110 -8.08 -7.75 -4.22
C TRP A 110 -9.03 -6.68 -3.66
N GLN A 111 -9.50 -5.75 -4.50
CA GLN A 111 -10.50 -4.76 -4.12
C GLN A 111 -11.86 -5.39 -3.82
N GLU A 112 -12.33 -6.31 -4.66
CA GLU A 112 -13.56 -7.08 -4.45
C GLU A 112 -13.52 -7.88 -3.14
N ALA A 113 -12.34 -8.38 -2.76
CA ALA A 113 -12.11 -9.05 -1.48
C ALA A 113 -12.03 -8.10 -0.27
N GLY A 114 -12.27 -6.80 -0.45
CA GLY A 114 -12.24 -5.80 0.62
C GLY A 114 -10.84 -5.30 0.98
N ARG A 115 -9.89 -5.37 0.03
CA ARG A 115 -8.50 -4.93 0.20
C ARG A 115 -7.80 -5.54 1.43
N PRO A 116 -7.75 -6.88 1.56
CA PRO A 116 -7.12 -7.52 2.72
C PRO A 116 -5.63 -7.14 2.83
N ALA A 117 -5.14 -7.05 4.06
CA ALA A 117 -3.72 -6.80 4.32
C ALA A 117 -2.87 -8.02 3.93
N CYS A 118 -1.66 -7.79 3.41
CA CYS A 118 -0.64 -8.81 3.24
C CYS A 118 0.25 -8.86 4.48
N VAL A 119 0.37 -10.03 5.11
CA VAL A 119 1.28 -10.28 6.23
C VAL A 119 2.09 -11.52 5.89
N ASP A 120 3.42 -11.41 5.92
CA ASP A 120 4.36 -12.50 5.60
C ASP A 120 4.08 -13.20 4.26
N GLY A 121 3.68 -12.42 3.25
CA GLY A 121 3.38 -12.92 1.90
C GLY A 121 1.98 -13.55 1.74
N ARG A 122 1.14 -13.53 2.78
CA ARG A 122 -0.23 -14.06 2.76
C ARG A 122 -1.26 -12.95 2.92
N TRP A 123 -2.30 -12.99 2.09
CA TRP A 123 -3.50 -12.17 2.29
C TRP A 123 -4.30 -12.66 3.48
N LEU A 124 -4.62 -11.77 4.41
CA LEU A 124 -5.49 -12.08 5.54
C LEU A 124 -6.93 -12.35 5.08
N LYS A 125 -7.61 -13.26 5.77
CA LYS A 125 -9.04 -13.52 5.51
C LYS A 125 -9.90 -12.40 6.13
N PRO A 126 -11.14 -12.19 5.64
CA PRO A 126 -12.07 -11.28 6.29
C PRO A 126 -12.20 -11.58 7.80
N GLY A 127 -11.98 -10.58 8.64
CA GLY A 127 -12.00 -10.69 10.11
C GLY A 127 -10.68 -11.15 10.77
N GLU A 128 -9.65 -11.50 9.99
CA GLU A 128 -8.32 -11.80 10.52
C GLU A 128 -7.53 -10.49 10.65
N VAL A 129 -7.00 -10.20 11.85
CA VAL A 129 -6.25 -8.96 12.10
C VAL A 129 -4.74 -9.23 12.00
N ALA A 130 -4.03 -8.32 11.32
CA ALA A 130 -2.57 -8.30 11.29
C ALA A 130 -2.02 -7.97 12.68
N VAL A 131 -1.79 -8.98 13.51
CA VAL A 131 -1.11 -8.78 14.77
C VAL A 131 0.40 -8.74 14.51
N SER A 132 1.00 -7.55 14.55
CA SER A 132 2.45 -7.42 14.67
C SER A 132 2.87 -7.87 16.08
N VAL A 133 3.29 -9.12 16.23
CA VAL A 133 3.78 -9.63 17.51
C VAL A 133 5.22 -9.18 17.70
N ASP A 134 5.45 -8.21 18.58
CA ASP A 134 6.79 -7.94 19.10
C ASP A 134 7.30 -9.18 19.83
N THR A 135 8.23 -9.89 19.18
CA THR A 135 8.78 -11.15 19.68
C THR A 135 9.58 -10.95 20.95
N VAL A 136 10.25 -9.80 21.09
CA VAL A 136 11.04 -9.48 22.29
C VAL A 136 10.11 -9.24 23.46
N ALA A 137 9.10 -8.38 23.30
CA ALA A 137 8.11 -8.12 24.33
C ALA A 137 7.36 -9.40 24.76
N ARG A 138 7.00 -10.25 23.79
CA ARG A 138 6.38 -11.56 24.06
C ARG A 138 7.29 -12.45 24.91
N ASP A 139 8.55 -12.61 24.53
CA ASP A 139 9.47 -13.54 25.18
C ASP A 139 9.93 -13.01 26.55
N GLU A 140 10.02 -11.69 26.72
CA GLU A 140 10.18 -11.06 28.04
C GLU A 140 8.94 -11.26 28.92
N ALA A 141 7.74 -11.13 28.36
CA ALA A 141 6.51 -11.40 29.09
C ALA A 141 6.40 -12.88 29.48
N PHE A 142 6.88 -13.82 28.66
CA PHE A 142 6.97 -15.24 29.04
C PHE A 142 7.81 -15.40 30.32
N ARG A 143 9.05 -14.88 30.32
CA ARG A 143 9.95 -14.97 31.47
C ARG A 143 9.31 -14.38 32.72
N ARG A 144 8.69 -13.20 32.61
CA ARG A 144 8.05 -12.53 33.75
C ARG A 144 6.80 -13.25 34.26
N LEU A 145 5.85 -13.55 33.39
CA LEU A 145 4.51 -14.01 33.78
C LEU A 145 4.48 -15.52 34.05
N ILE A 146 5.24 -16.29 33.30
CA ILE A 146 5.24 -17.76 33.39
C ILE A 146 6.32 -18.23 34.37
N CYS A 147 7.56 -17.76 34.21
CA CYS A 147 8.68 -18.24 35.05
C CYS A 147 8.76 -17.51 36.40
N SER A 148 8.52 -16.19 36.44
CA SER A 148 8.66 -15.38 37.67
C SER A 148 7.34 -15.01 38.36
N SER A 149 6.19 -15.39 37.80
CA SER A 149 4.85 -15.06 38.34
C SER A 149 4.60 -13.56 38.60
N SER A 150 5.21 -12.69 37.80
CA SER A 150 4.98 -11.24 37.88
C SER A 150 3.56 -10.85 37.45
N LYS A 151 3.13 -9.63 37.82
CA LYS A 151 1.84 -9.08 37.39
C LYS A 151 1.88 -8.62 35.92
N PRO A 152 0.77 -8.79 35.17
CA PRO A 152 0.58 -8.20 33.84
C PRO A 152 0.71 -6.67 33.85
N LYS A 153 1.27 -6.10 32.78
CA LYS A 153 1.45 -4.64 32.63
C LYS A 153 0.45 -3.95 31.71
N ASN A 154 -0.21 -4.69 30.83
CA ASN A 154 -1.13 -4.15 29.84
C ASN A 154 -2.24 -5.16 29.54
N ARG A 155 -3.27 -4.71 28.81
CA ARG A 155 -4.43 -5.53 28.44
C ARG A 155 -4.04 -6.83 27.70
N LEU A 156 -3.03 -6.77 26.85
CA LEU A 156 -2.50 -7.93 26.13
C LEU A 156 -1.94 -9.00 27.09
N GLU A 157 -1.08 -8.59 28.03
CA GLU A 157 -0.51 -9.46 29.05
C GLU A 157 -1.58 -10.02 30.00
N GLU A 158 -2.63 -9.26 30.32
CA GLU A 158 -3.74 -9.74 31.13
C GLU A 158 -4.46 -10.92 30.46
N ILE A 159 -4.84 -10.76 29.20
CA ILE A 159 -5.52 -11.81 28.43
C ILE A 159 -4.58 -13.02 28.26
N ALA A 160 -3.31 -12.78 27.92
CA ALA A 160 -2.31 -13.85 27.77
C ALA A 160 -2.10 -14.63 29.07
N ALA A 161 -2.01 -13.96 30.22
CA ALA A 161 -1.87 -14.60 31.52
C ALA A 161 -3.10 -15.46 31.89
N GLN A 162 -4.31 -14.96 31.61
CA GLN A 162 -5.54 -15.73 31.82
C GLN A 162 -5.59 -17.00 30.95
N LEU A 163 -5.23 -16.89 29.67
CA LEU A 163 -5.17 -18.02 28.75
C LEU A 163 -4.09 -19.04 29.15
N ALA A 164 -2.92 -18.57 29.60
CA ALA A 164 -1.85 -19.43 30.10
C ALA A 164 -2.19 -20.19 31.38
N GLY A 165 -2.98 -19.57 32.28
CA GLY A 165 -3.51 -20.25 33.46
C GLY A 165 -4.39 -21.43 33.08
N LYS A 166 -5.23 -21.28 32.04
CA LYS A 166 -6.14 -22.32 31.54
C LYS A 166 -5.42 -23.45 30.79
N SER A 167 -4.26 -23.17 30.19
CA SER A 167 -3.52 -24.17 29.40
C SER A 167 -2.54 -25.01 30.21
N GLY A 168 -2.36 -24.73 31.51
CA GLY A 168 -1.41 -25.46 32.36
C GLY A 168 0.05 -25.29 31.97
N ILE A 169 0.39 -24.19 31.27
CA ILE A 169 1.70 -23.99 30.62
C ILE A 169 2.90 -24.13 31.57
N ARG A 170 2.72 -23.80 32.85
CA ARG A 170 3.75 -23.87 33.89
C ARG A 170 4.20 -25.30 34.24
N ARG A 171 3.40 -26.31 33.86
CA ARG A 171 3.72 -27.73 34.08
C ARG A 171 4.45 -28.36 32.89
N MET A 172 4.62 -27.62 31.80
CA MET A 172 5.25 -28.10 30.58
C MET A 172 6.77 -27.93 30.66
N THR A 173 7.50 -28.65 29.81
CA THR A 173 8.93 -28.39 29.58
C THR A 173 9.12 -27.00 28.97
N GLU A 174 10.29 -26.38 29.16
CA GLU A 174 10.57 -25.02 28.68
C GLU A 174 10.31 -24.85 27.19
N VAL A 175 10.76 -25.80 26.36
CA VAL A 175 10.56 -25.77 24.90
C VAL A 175 9.07 -25.81 24.54
N SER A 176 8.31 -26.71 25.16
CA SER A 176 6.87 -26.83 24.92
C SER A 176 6.10 -25.64 25.48
N ALA A 177 6.52 -25.08 26.61
CA ALA A 177 5.95 -23.89 27.20
C ALA A 177 6.17 -22.67 26.28
N HIS A 178 7.37 -22.49 25.72
CA HIS A 178 7.61 -21.43 24.73
C HIS A 178 6.76 -21.61 23.46
N ALA A 179 6.58 -22.84 22.98
CA ALA A 179 5.70 -23.11 21.84
C ALA A 179 4.23 -22.77 22.15
N ALA A 180 3.71 -23.23 23.29
CA ALA A 180 2.36 -22.93 23.74
C ALA A 180 2.16 -21.42 23.95
N TRP A 181 3.16 -20.72 24.51
CA TRP A 181 3.10 -19.29 24.78
C TRP A 181 2.97 -18.47 23.50
N ARG A 182 3.65 -18.86 22.42
CA ARG A 182 3.49 -18.21 21.10
C ARG A 182 2.04 -18.24 20.63
N GLY A 183 1.37 -19.38 20.76
CA GLY A 183 -0.05 -19.52 20.41
C GLY A 183 -0.98 -18.74 21.34
N ILE A 184 -0.70 -18.73 22.65
CA ILE A 184 -1.47 -17.97 23.63
C ILE A 184 -1.36 -16.46 23.39
N TRP A 185 -0.14 -15.98 23.13
CA TRP A 185 0.11 -14.57 22.86
C TRP A 185 -0.59 -14.09 21.59
N ALA A 186 -0.56 -14.91 20.52
CA ALA A 186 -1.28 -14.61 19.29
C ALA A 186 -2.80 -14.48 19.53
N LYS A 187 -3.40 -15.43 20.28
CA LYS A 187 -4.83 -15.37 20.65
C LYS A 187 -5.17 -14.14 21.50
N ALA A 188 -4.30 -13.81 22.45
CA ALA A 188 -4.50 -12.64 23.30
C ALA A 188 -4.49 -11.34 22.47
N ALA A 189 -3.55 -11.23 21.53
CA ALA A 189 -3.45 -10.06 20.67
C ALA A 189 -4.60 -9.94 19.67
N GLU A 190 -5.08 -11.06 19.12
CA GLU A 190 -6.29 -11.07 18.31
C GLU A 190 -7.51 -10.59 19.10
N GLN A 191 -7.63 -10.99 20.37
CA GLN A 191 -8.71 -10.54 21.24
C GLN A 191 -8.64 -9.04 21.56
N VAL A 192 -7.44 -8.51 21.84
CA VAL A 192 -7.23 -7.05 22.01
C VAL A 192 -7.62 -6.29 20.73
N ALA A 193 -7.23 -6.79 19.56
CA ALA A 193 -7.57 -6.14 18.30
C ALA A 193 -9.08 -6.16 18.01
N LYS A 194 -9.77 -7.26 18.34
CA LYS A 194 -11.24 -7.37 18.25
C LYS A 194 -11.96 -6.44 19.24
N GLU A 195 -11.44 -6.31 20.45
CA GLU A 195 -11.97 -5.35 21.44
C GLU A 195 -11.86 -3.91 20.93
N ALA A 196 -10.76 -3.56 20.23
CA ALA A 196 -10.54 -2.22 19.70
C ALA A 196 -11.40 -1.86 18.48
N THR A 197 -11.86 -2.84 17.70
CA THR A 197 -12.73 -2.61 16.52
C THR A 197 -14.22 -2.58 16.85
N CYS A 198 -14.63 -3.01 18.04
CA CYS A 198 -16.03 -3.00 18.49
C CYS A 198 -16.37 -1.86 19.47
N ALA A 199 -15.40 -0.99 19.78
CA ALA A 199 -15.55 0.17 20.65
C ALA A 199 -15.73 1.45 19.81
#